data_AF-X0VWB5-F1
#
_entry.id   AF-X0VWB5-F1
#
_cell.length_a   1.000
_cell.length_b   1.000
_cell.length_c   1.000
_cell.angle_alpha   90.00
_cell.angle_beta   90.00
_cell.angle_gamma   90.00
#
_symmetry.space_group_name_H-M   'P 1'
#
loop_
_entity.id
_entity.type
_entity.pdbx_description
1 polymer ?
#
loop_
_entity_poly.entity_id
_entity_poly.type
_entity_poly.pdbx_seq_one_letter_code
_entity_poly.pdbx_strand_id
1 'polypeptide(L)'
;RCIQASMCAASIDGTHTGPFTPGNALSMAYHYTMGDAFDFRTPKGGIGALSESIVRALEDHGGKVRLGAPVKRFLISKGKITGVELKSGEKITAEVVLSSLDARATFLGLAGEEHLPSDFVHLVKDINYNNGYIQVHMTLKEMPEFTGHLAFANESDIRWIMAYIPSPEYLSRCWEQYRNGHVPDDPVCYCAFPSVMDPSLAPAGYYTCTIFAHYFPYNVPKGKLKELSHVMAERTIDKIARFAPNFRSAIMDKVVLTR
;
A
#
# COMPACT_ATOMS: atom_id res chain seq x y z
N ARG A 1 -15.08 11.85 19.89
CA ARG A 1 -14.53 12.40 18.63
C ARG A 1 -13.39 11.52 18.08
N CYS A 2 -12.36 11.19 18.85
CA CYS A 2 -11.26 10.31 18.39
C CYS A 2 -11.72 8.91 17.96
N ILE A 3 -12.68 8.29 18.67
CA ILE A 3 -13.27 6.99 18.27
C ILE A 3 -13.94 7.08 16.88
N GLN A 4 -14.76 8.12 16.66
CA GLN A 4 -15.39 8.35 15.35
C GLN A 4 -14.34 8.57 14.25
N ALA A 5 -13.26 9.28 14.56
CA ALA A 5 -12.15 9.49 13.64
C ALA A 5 -11.46 8.17 13.26
N SER A 6 -11.25 7.27 14.24
CA SER A 6 -10.72 5.93 14.01
C SER A 6 -11.64 5.10 13.12
N MET A 7 -12.96 5.19 13.30
CA MET A 7 -13.93 4.53 12.41
C MET A 7 -13.89 5.10 10.99
N CYS A 8 -13.79 6.42 10.84
CA CYS A 8 -13.64 7.08 9.55
C CYS A 8 -12.31 6.76 8.87
N ALA A 9 -11.27 6.42 9.62
CA ALA A 9 -9.98 5.98 9.07
C ALA A 9 -10.11 4.62 8.37
N ALA A 10 -10.83 3.68 8.99
CA ALA A 10 -11.14 2.38 8.39
C ALA A 10 -12.10 2.50 7.19
N SER A 11 -12.96 3.52 7.18
CA SER A 11 -13.93 3.71 6.09
C SER A 11 -13.31 4.19 4.78
N ILE A 12 -12.12 4.79 4.83
CA ILE A 12 -11.42 5.30 3.65
C ILE A 12 -10.30 4.37 3.18
N ASP A 13 -9.97 3.33 3.94
CA ASP A 13 -8.82 2.48 3.61
C ASP A 13 -9.03 1.77 2.26
N GLY A 14 -7.98 1.73 1.44
CA GLY A 14 -8.01 1.18 0.09
C GLY A 14 -8.88 1.93 -0.94
N THR A 15 -9.60 3.00 -0.56
CA THR A 15 -10.58 3.68 -1.42
C THR A 15 -10.19 5.11 -1.78
N HIS A 16 -10.68 5.62 -2.91
CA HIS A 16 -10.50 7.01 -3.34
C HIS A 16 -11.75 7.83 -3.00
N THR A 17 -11.97 7.99 -1.70
CA THR A 17 -13.15 8.66 -1.15
C THR A 17 -12.80 9.39 0.13
N GLY A 18 -13.67 10.30 0.58
CA GLY A 18 -13.54 11.00 1.85
C GLY A 18 -14.36 10.31 2.96
N PRO A 19 -14.16 10.69 4.24
CA PRO A 19 -14.82 10.01 5.36
C PRO A 19 -16.36 10.09 5.34
N PHE A 20 -16.92 11.05 4.60
CA PHE A 20 -18.37 11.29 4.47
C PHE A 20 -18.94 10.88 3.11
N THR A 21 -18.15 10.26 2.24
CA THR A 21 -18.64 9.78 0.93
C THR A 21 -19.63 8.63 1.13
N PRO A 22 -20.84 8.69 0.53
CA PRO A 22 -21.79 7.58 0.59
C PRO A 22 -21.20 6.27 0.07
N GLY A 23 -21.45 5.16 0.78
CA GLY A 23 -20.96 3.82 0.41
C GLY A 23 -19.73 3.32 1.18
N ASN A 24 -18.97 4.20 1.83
CA ASN A 24 -17.76 3.84 2.60
C ASN A 24 -18.01 2.99 3.85
N ALA A 25 -19.28 2.85 4.27
CA ALA A 25 -19.64 1.99 5.39
C ALA A 25 -19.27 0.52 5.15
N LEU A 26 -19.18 0.05 3.89
CA LEU A 26 -18.75 -1.31 3.58
C LEU A 26 -17.26 -1.53 3.90
N SER A 27 -16.39 -0.57 3.56
CA SER A 27 -14.97 -0.62 3.93
C SER A 27 -14.81 -0.61 5.43
N MET A 28 -15.55 0.25 6.13
CA MET A 28 -15.58 0.26 7.58
C MET A 28 -16.04 -1.09 8.13
N ALA A 29 -17.17 -1.61 7.65
CA ALA A 29 -17.70 -2.89 8.10
C ALA A 29 -16.66 -4.00 7.94
N TYR A 30 -16.02 -4.13 6.77
CA TYR A 30 -14.94 -5.09 6.53
C TYR A 30 -13.88 -5.06 7.65
N HIS A 31 -13.35 -3.88 7.99
CA HIS A 31 -12.31 -3.76 9.02
C HIS A 31 -12.77 -4.12 10.44
N TYR A 32 -14.06 -3.94 10.75
CA TYR A 32 -14.62 -4.22 12.09
C TYR A 32 -15.32 -5.58 12.19
N THR A 33 -15.57 -6.28 11.08
CA THR A 33 -16.22 -7.60 11.07
C THR A 33 -15.31 -8.75 10.67
N MET A 34 -14.11 -8.48 10.16
CA MET A 34 -13.12 -9.50 9.73
C MET A 34 -12.41 -10.23 10.87
N GLY A 35 -12.67 -9.90 12.14
CA GLY A 35 -12.07 -10.53 13.31
C GLY A 35 -11.55 -9.51 14.32
N ASP A 36 -11.03 -9.99 15.45
CA ASP A 36 -10.40 -9.11 16.43
C ASP A 36 -9.04 -8.62 15.91
N ALA A 37 -8.59 -7.44 16.35
CA ALA A 37 -7.27 -6.90 16.02
C ALA A 37 -6.11 -7.86 16.38
N PHE A 38 -6.38 -8.87 17.21
CA PHE A 38 -5.44 -9.91 17.63
C PHE A 38 -5.35 -11.11 16.68
N ASP A 39 -6.21 -11.22 15.67
CA ASP A 39 -6.15 -12.29 14.66
C ASP A 39 -5.25 -11.94 13.47
N PHE A 40 -4.82 -10.68 13.36
CA PHE A 40 -3.81 -10.29 12.38
C PHE A 40 -2.48 -10.96 12.71
N ARG A 41 -1.99 -11.78 11.78
CA ARG A 41 -0.69 -12.45 11.88
C ARG A 41 0.25 -11.88 10.83
N THR A 42 1.45 -11.51 11.25
CA THR A 42 2.54 -11.17 10.35
C THR A 42 3.44 -12.40 10.15
N PRO A 43 3.83 -12.73 8.91
CA PRO A 43 4.79 -13.80 8.68
C PRO A 43 6.16 -13.39 9.26
N LYS A 44 6.80 -14.31 9.98
CA LYS A 44 8.19 -14.14 10.42
C LYS A 44 9.11 -13.98 9.21
N GLY A 45 10.04 -13.03 9.25
CA GLY A 45 10.86 -12.58 8.13
C GLY A 45 10.14 -11.61 7.18
N GLY A 46 8.92 -11.18 7.52
CA GLY A 46 8.15 -10.23 6.73
C GLY A 46 7.50 -10.85 5.48
N ILE A 47 6.86 -10.02 4.66
CA ILE A 47 6.07 -10.52 3.52
C ILE A 47 6.92 -11.19 2.44
N GLY A 48 8.20 -10.83 2.32
CA GLY A 48 9.14 -11.48 1.41
C GLY A 48 9.32 -12.97 1.72
N ALA A 49 9.38 -13.34 3.00
CA ALA A 49 9.50 -14.75 3.42
C ALA A 49 8.28 -15.59 3.00
N LEU A 50 7.08 -14.99 2.95
CA LEU A 50 5.88 -15.64 2.42
C LEU A 50 5.97 -15.83 0.90
N SER A 51 6.43 -14.83 0.14
CA SER A 51 6.63 -14.99 -1.30
C SER A 51 7.66 -16.08 -1.60
N GLU A 52 8.78 -16.10 -0.88
CA GLU A 52 9.80 -17.13 -1.03
C GLU A 52 9.30 -18.53 -0.65
N SER A 53 8.45 -18.66 0.38
CA SER A 53 7.90 -19.96 0.77
C SER A 53 6.97 -20.51 -0.30
N ILE A 54 6.17 -19.66 -0.94
CA ILE A 54 5.33 -20.03 -2.09
C ILE A 54 6.21 -20.48 -3.27
N VAL A 55 7.30 -19.76 -3.56
CA VAL A 55 8.26 -20.15 -4.62
C VAL A 55 8.86 -21.52 -4.34
N ARG A 56 9.37 -21.75 -3.12
CA ARG A 56 9.92 -23.06 -2.72
C ARG A 56 8.89 -24.18 -2.88
N ALA A 57 7.66 -23.98 -2.38
CA ALA A 57 6.60 -24.96 -2.50
C ALA A 57 6.26 -25.28 -3.97
N LEU A 58 6.27 -24.27 -4.85
CA LEU A 58 6.05 -24.46 -6.28
C LEU A 58 7.18 -25.28 -6.92
N GLU A 59 8.44 -24.96 -6.61
CA GLU A 59 9.62 -25.65 -7.14
C GLU A 59 9.72 -27.10 -6.65
N ASP A 60 9.36 -27.36 -5.39
CA ASP A 60 9.29 -28.72 -4.81
C ASP A 60 8.29 -29.63 -5.55
N HIS A 61 7.26 -29.04 -6.16
CA HIS A 61 6.29 -29.75 -7.01
C HIS A 61 6.65 -29.72 -8.50
N GLY A 62 7.89 -29.37 -8.85
CA GLY A 62 8.41 -29.36 -10.22
C GLY A 62 8.04 -28.12 -11.04
N GLY A 63 7.43 -27.11 -10.42
CA GLY A 63 7.19 -25.81 -11.03
C GLY A 63 8.48 -25.04 -11.29
N LYS A 64 8.41 -24.03 -12.17
CA LYS A 64 9.58 -23.20 -12.52
C LYS A 64 9.23 -21.72 -12.40
N VAL A 65 10.08 -20.96 -11.72
CA VAL A 65 9.97 -19.51 -11.65
C VAL A 65 10.94 -18.88 -12.65
N ARG A 66 10.43 -17.97 -13.49
CA ARG A 66 11.23 -17.23 -14.48
C ARG A 66 11.15 -15.74 -14.19
N LEU A 67 12.21 -15.20 -13.61
CA LEU A 67 12.38 -13.75 -13.43
C LEU A 67 12.91 -13.11 -14.72
N GLY A 68 12.69 -11.81 -14.90
CA GLY A 68 13.13 -11.09 -16.10
C GLY A 68 12.48 -11.56 -17.40
N ALA A 69 11.33 -12.24 -17.32
CA ALA A 69 10.58 -12.80 -18.44
C ALA A 69 9.24 -12.07 -18.66
N PRO A 70 9.25 -10.77 -19.02
CA PRO A 70 8.01 -10.01 -19.18
C PRO A 70 7.16 -10.58 -20.32
N VAL A 71 5.90 -10.91 -20.02
CA VAL A 71 4.92 -11.34 -21.03
C VAL A 71 4.56 -10.16 -21.92
N LYS A 72 4.55 -10.38 -23.23
CA LYS A 72 4.16 -9.41 -24.25
C LYS A 72 2.68 -9.49 -24.56
N ARG A 73 2.14 -10.70 -24.73
CA ARG A 73 0.72 -10.96 -24.99
C ARG A 73 0.36 -12.42 -24.76
N PHE A 74 -0.94 -12.69 -24.64
CA PHE A 74 -1.48 -14.04 -24.71
C PHE A 74 -1.58 -14.49 -26.17
N LEU A 75 -1.41 -15.79 -26.39
CA LEU A 75 -1.61 -16.42 -27.68
C LEU A 75 -3.04 -16.96 -27.68
N ILE A 76 -3.88 -16.47 -28.60
CA ILE A 76 -5.29 -16.84 -28.69
C ILE A 76 -5.57 -17.32 -30.11
N SER A 77 -6.19 -18.49 -30.24
CA SER A 77 -6.60 -19.07 -31.51
C SER A 77 -8.02 -19.63 -31.39
N LYS A 78 -8.89 -19.27 -32.34
CA LYS A 78 -10.30 -19.69 -32.37
C LYS A 78 -11.02 -19.49 -31.02
N GLY A 79 -10.77 -18.34 -30.38
CA GLY A 79 -11.36 -17.98 -29.08
C GLY A 79 -10.81 -18.74 -27.87
N LYS A 80 -9.70 -19.48 -28.01
CA LYS A 80 -9.06 -20.21 -26.91
C LYS A 80 -7.61 -19.75 -26.72
N ILE A 81 -7.19 -19.63 -25.46
CA ILE A 81 -5.79 -19.45 -25.10
C ILE A 81 -5.00 -20.69 -25.51
N THR A 82 -3.80 -20.46 -26.08
CA THR A 82 -2.85 -21.52 -26.46
C THR A 82 -1.46 -21.30 -25.84
N GLY A 83 -1.26 -20.21 -25.10
CA GLY A 83 0.00 -19.90 -24.45
C GLY A 83 0.25 -18.40 -24.28
N VAL A 84 1.52 -18.04 -24.12
CA VAL A 84 1.99 -16.65 -23.99
C VAL A 84 3.22 -16.40 -24.86
N GLU A 85 3.36 -15.18 -25.35
CA GLU A 85 4.58 -14.67 -26.01
C GLU A 85 5.31 -13.74 -25.04
N LEU A 86 6.60 -13.96 -24.81
CA LEU A 86 7.44 -13.07 -24.01
C LEU A 86 7.93 -11.89 -24.85
N LYS A 87 8.37 -10.79 -24.22
CA LYS A 87 8.98 -9.65 -24.96
C LYS A 87 10.27 -10.03 -25.71
N SER A 88 10.93 -11.12 -25.34
CA SER A 88 12.07 -11.69 -26.07
C SER A 88 11.67 -12.33 -27.41
N GLY A 89 10.38 -12.58 -27.65
CA GLY A 89 9.85 -13.32 -28.80
C GLY A 89 9.68 -14.82 -28.56
N GLU A 90 10.16 -15.34 -27.43
CA GLU A 90 9.91 -16.73 -27.01
C GLU A 90 8.41 -16.98 -26.81
N LYS A 91 7.93 -18.14 -27.26
CA LYS A 91 6.54 -18.57 -27.08
C LYS A 91 6.49 -19.78 -26.16
N ILE A 92 5.63 -19.70 -25.14
CA ILE A 92 5.40 -20.76 -24.18
C ILE A 92 3.97 -21.25 -24.40
N THR A 93 3.80 -22.51 -24.78
CA THR A 93 2.49 -23.13 -24.96
C THR A 93 1.87 -23.51 -23.62
N ALA A 94 0.59 -23.20 -23.42
CA ALA A 94 -0.16 -23.58 -22.22
C ALA A 94 -1.65 -23.70 -22.54
N GLU A 95 -2.33 -24.66 -21.92
CA GLU A 95 -3.78 -24.81 -22.02
C GLU A 95 -4.54 -23.83 -21.11
N VAL A 96 -3.90 -23.44 -20.01
CA VAL A 96 -4.44 -22.51 -19.02
C VAL A 96 -3.39 -21.45 -18.70
N VAL A 97 -3.84 -20.20 -18.62
CA VAL A 97 -3.02 -19.06 -18.17
C VAL A 97 -3.74 -18.39 -17.01
N LEU A 98 -3.07 -18.31 -15.87
CA LEU A 98 -3.54 -17.58 -14.69
C LEU A 98 -2.78 -16.26 -14.61
N SER A 99 -3.49 -15.13 -14.69
CA SER A 99 -2.89 -13.79 -14.56
C SER A 99 -3.14 -13.25 -13.17
N SER A 100 -2.07 -12.84 -12.48
CA SER A 100 -2.13 -12.10 -11.22
C SER A 100 -1.95 -10.58 -11.41
N LEU A 101 -2.03 -10.08 -12.65
CA LEU A 101 -1.98 -8.66 -12.96
C LEU A 101 -3.36 -8.01 -12.78
N ASP A 102 -3.42 -6.68 -12.76
CA ASP A 102 -4.70 -5.97 -12.76
C ASP A 102 -5.51 -6.27 -14.03
N ALA A 103 -6.82 -6.03 -13.95
CA ALA A 103 -7.76 -6.33 -15.03
C ALA A 103 -7.43 -5.58 -16.33
N ARG A 104 -6.99 -4.31 -16.28
CA ARG A 104 -6.62 -3.57 -17.50
C ARG A 104 -5.37 -4.16 -18.13
N ALA A 105 -4.32 -4.43 -17.35
CA ALA A 105 -3.11 -5.06 -17.85
C ALA A 105 -3.39 -6.46 -18.45
N THR A 106 -4.20 -7.26 -17.78
CA THR A 106 -4.54 -8.62 -18.23
C THR A 106 -5.40 -8.61 -19.49
N PHE A 107 -6.54 -7.93 -19.45
CA PHE A 107 -7.58 -8.05 -20.49
C PHE A 107 -7.37 -7.08 -21.65
N LEU A 108 -7.08 -5.81 -21.36
CA LEU A 108 -6.89 -4.81 -22.42
C LEU A 108 -5.45 -4.84 -22.96
N GLY A 109 -4.47 -5.18 -22.11
CA GLY A 109 -3.06 -5.24 -22.46
C GLY A 109 -2.62 -6.57 -23.06
N LEU A 110 -2.65 -7.65 -22.26
CA LEU A 110 -2.10 -8.95 -22.66
C LEU A 110 -3.04 -9.78 -23.53
N ALA A 111 -4.33 -9.81 -23.22
CA ALA A 111 -5.31 -10.57 -23.99
C ALA A 111 -5.70 -9.89 -25.30
N GLY A 112 -5.81 -8.55 -25.31
CA GLY A 112 -6.26 -7.76 -26.46
C GLY A 112 -7.78 -7.59 -26.46
N GLU A 113 -8.24 -6.36 -26.67
CA GLU A 113 -9.67 -6.01 -26.63
C GLU A 113 -10.48 -6.74 -27.72
N GLU A 114 -9.86 -7.01 -28.88
CA GLU A 114 -10.45 -7.69 -30.02
C GLU A 114 -10.86 -9.14 -29.73
N HIS A 115 -10.34 -9.71 -28.65
CA HIS A 115 -10.60 -11.08 -28.23
C HIS A 115 -11.70 -11.17 -27.15
N LEU A 116 -12.30 -10.04 -26.77
CA LEU A 116 -13.22 -9.95 -25.63
C LEU A 116 -14.60 -9.41 -26.06
N PRO A 117 -15.68 -9.79 -25.37
CA PRO A 117 -16.98 -9.16 -25.51
C PRO A 117 -16.90 -7.64 -25.23
N SER A 118 -17.59 -6.82 -26.03
CA SER A 118 -17.51 -5.36 -25.93
C SER A 118 -18.01 -4.83 -24.59
N ASP A 119 -19.08 -5.39 -24.06
CA ASP A 119 -19.63 -5.08 -22.72
C ASP A 119 -18.61 -5.37 -21.62
N PHE A 120 -17.88 -6.49 -21.70
CA PHE A 120 -16.80 -6.80 -20.77
C PHE A 120 -15.63 -5.81 -20.86
N VAL A 121 -15.24 -5.42 -22.08
CA VAL A 121 -14.22 -4.39 -22.30
C VAL A 121 -14.63 -3.07 -21.63
N HIS A 122 -15.90 -2.67 -21.76
CA HIS A 122 -16.43 -1.48 -21.08
C HIS A 122 -16.32 -1.62 -19.55
N LEU A 123 -16.72 -2.75 -18.97
CA LEU A 123 -16.60 -2.98 -17.52
C LEU A 123 -15.15 -2.86 -17.02
N VAL A 124 -14.19 -3.41 -17.75
CA VAL A 124 -12.76 -3.31 -17.39
C VAL A 124 -12.23 -1.87 -17.52
N LYS A 125 -12.68 -1.14 -18.55
CA LYS A 125 -12.32 0.27 -18.74
C LYS A 125 -12.88 1.16 -17.63
N ASP A 126 -14.06 0.85 -17.11
CA ASP A 126 -14.73 1.64 -16.07
C ASP A 126 -14.13 1.43 -14.67
N ILE A 127 -13.24 0.45 -14.46
CA ILE A 127 -12.56 0.26 -13.17
C ILE A 127 -11.74 1.50 -12.82
N ASN A 128 -12.08 2.11 -11.68
CA ASN A 128 -11.37 3.27 -11.16
C ASN A 128 -10.17 2.84 -10.30
N TYR A 129 -8.96 3.03 -10.81
CA TYR A 129 -7.71 2.77 -10.09
C TYR A 129 -7.16 3.98 -9.35
N ASN A 130 -7.92 5.08 -9.28
CA ASN A 130 -7.50 6.24 -8.50
C ASN A 130 -7.45 5.84 -7.03
N ASN A 131 -6.34 6.14 -6.37
CA ASN A 131 -6.18 6.15 -4.91
C ASN A 131 -4.72 6.52 -4.63
N GLY A 132 -4.47 7.81 -4.35
CA GLY A 132 -3.13 8.33 -4.15
C GLY A 132 -2.64 8.16 -2.72
N TYR A 133 -1.46 7.57 -2.55
CA TYR A 133 -0.79 7.42 -1.26
C TYR A 133 0.73 7.52 -1.43
N ILE A 134 1.43 7.71 -0.30
CA ILE A 134 2.87 7.49 -0.21
C ILE A 134 3.20 6.46 0.86
N GLN A 135 4.34 5.80 0.67
CA GLN A 135 5.03 5.04 1.71
C GLN A 135 6.42 5.63 1.94
N VAL A 136 6.79 5.83 3.20
CA VAL A 136 8.14 6.26 3.59
C VAL A 136 8.74 5.16 4.44
N HIS A 137 9.69 4.42 3.86
CA HIS A 137 10.44 3.39 4.57
C HIS A 137 11.72 3.99 5.12
N MET A 138 12.02 3.72 6.39
CA MET A 138 13.12 4.32 7.12
C MET A 138 13.87 3.29 7.97
N THR A 139 15.17 3.52 8.13
CA THR A 139 15.98 2.88 9.16
C THR A 139 16.16 3.85 10.31
N LEU A 140 15.91 3.40 11.53
CA LEU A 140 16.07 4.18 12.75
C LEU A 140 17.18 3.60 13.62
N LYS A 141 17.98 4.46 14.24
CA LYS A 141 19.02 4.08 15.22
C LYS A 141 18.50 3.92 16.65
N GLU A 142 17.27 4.35 16.89
CA GLU A 142 16.56 4.25 18.17
C GLU A 142 15.05 4.34 17.91
N MET A 143 14.24 3.83 18.84
CA MET A 143 12.79 3.95 18.73
C MET A 143 12.33 5.37 19.06
N PRO A 144 11.30 5.91 18.37
CA PRO A 144 10.67 7.15 18.81
C PRO A 144 10.13 7.02 20.23
N GLU A 145 10.35 8.06 21.02
CA GLU A 145 9.89 8.20 22.39
C GLU A 145 8.71 9.17 22.41
N PHE A 146 7.50 8.64 22.53
CA PHE A 146 6.28 9.42 22.52
C PHE A 146 6.11 10.19 23.83
N THR A 147 5.55 11.39 23.74
CA THR A 147 5.37 12.32 24.86
C THR A 147 3.90 12.74 25.02
N GLY A 148 3.58 13.40 26.13
CA GLY A 148 2.24 13.90 26.41
C GLY A 148 1.21 12.77 26.50
N HIS A 149 0.05 12.97 25.87
CA HIS A 149 -1.05 11.99 25.90
C HIS A 149 -0.77 10.69 25.14
N LEU A 150 0.34 10.59 24.41
CA LEU A 150 0.77 9.38 23.71
C LEU A 150 1.91 8.64 24.43
N ALA A 151 2.38 9.12 25.57
CA ALA A 151 3.47 8.50 26.32
C ALA A 151 3.20 7.05 26.72
N PHE A 152 1.92 6.69 26.94
CA PHE A 152 1.50 5.31 27.24
C PHE A 152 1.89 4.30 26.15
N ALA A 153 2.08 4.75 24.90
CA ALA A 153 2.46 3.88 23.79
C ALA A 153 3.91 3.39 23.91
N ASN A 154 4.77 4.04 24.71
CA ASN A 154 6.16 3.62 24.88
C ASN A 154 6.31 2.27 25.60
N GLU A 155 5.37 1.95 26.48
CA GLU A 155 5.37 0.75 27.34
C GLU A 155 4.34 -0.30 26.89
N SER A 156 3.57 0.00 25.85
CA SER A 156 2.49 -0.87 25.38
C SER A 156 2.95 -1.84 24.29
N ASP A 157 2.38 -3.05 24.29
CA ASP A 157 2.57 -4.05 23.24
C ASP A 157 2.09 -3.57 21.85
N ILE A 158 1.35 -2.45 21.76
CA ILE A 158 0.89 -1.87 20.49
C ILE A 158 1.91 -0.89 19.87
N ARG A 159 3.08 -0.69 20.49
CA ARG A 159 4.10 0.28 20.02
C ARG A 159 4.56 0.05 18.58
N TRP A 160 4.31 -1.13 18.03
CA TRP A 160 4.61 -1.47 16.64
C TRP A 160 3.73 -0.75 15.61
N ILE A 161 2.60 -0.13 15.98
CA ILE A 161 1.77 0.65 15.06
C ILE A 161 1.11 1.84 15.75
N MET A 162 1.16 2.99 15.08
CA MET A 162 0.62 4.24 15.59
C MET A 162 -0.11 5.01 14.49
N ALA A 163 -1.27 5.57 14.82
CA ALA A 163 -1.99 6.49 13.95
C ALA A 163 -2.58 7.62 14.79
N TYR A 164 -2.43 8.86 14.32
CA TYR A 164 -3.06 10.02 14.95
C TYR A 164 -4.05 10.67 14.00
N ILE A 165 -5.33 10.46 14.29
CA ILE A 165 -6.47 10.91 13.51
C ILE A 165 -7.45 11.56 14.50
N PRO A 166 -7.36 12.87 14.75
CA PRO A 166 -8.05 13.51 15.88
C PRO A 166 -9.57 13.64 15.67
N SER A 167 -10.02 13.77 14.41
CA SER A 167 -11.44 13.92 14.11
C SER A 167 -11.79 13.51 12.66
N PRO A 168 -13.07 13.22 12.36
CA PRO A 168 -13.56 13.06 10.99
C PRO A 168 -13.37 14.31 10.12
N GLU A 169 -13.51 15.50 10.69
CA GLU A 169 -13.32 16.77 9.97
C GLU A 169 -11.87 16.95 9.52
N TYR A 170 -10.92 16.46 10.33
CA TYR A 170 -9.51 16.44 9.96
C TYR A 170 -9.26 15.54 8.72
N LEU A 171 -9.84 14.33 8.69
CA LEU A 171 -9.80 13.46 7.51
C LEU A 171 -10.44 14.13 6.29
N SER A 172 -11.60 14.77 6.49
CA SER A 172 -12.32 15.48 5.44
C SER A 172 -11.51 16.64 4.87
N ARG A 173 -10.80 17.40 5.71
CA ARG A 173 -9.91 18.48 5.26
C ARG A 173 -8.76 17.96 4.41
N CYS A 174 -8.18 16.82 4.77
CA CYS A 174 -7.12 16.18 3.97
C CYS A 174 -7.66 15.71 2.61
N TRP A 175 -8.85 15.12 2.60
CA TRP A 175 -9.55 14.71 1.38
C TRP A 175 -9.82 15.89 0.44
N GLU A 176 -10.32 17.00 0.95
CA GLU A 176 -10.58 18.20 0.13
C GLU A 176 -9.30 18.81 -0.44
N GLN A 177 -8.20 18.85 0.33
CA GLN A 177 -6.91 19.32 -0.20
C GLN A 177 -6.42 18.44 -1.36
N TYR A 178 -6.50 17.12 -1.19
CA TYR A 178 -6.11 16.16 -2.21
C TYR A 178 -6.96 16.23 -3.48
N ARG A 179 -8.28 16.39 -3.33
CA ARG A 179 -9.18 16.61 -4.47
C ARG A 179 -8.83 17.86 -5.27
N ASN A 180 -8.29 18.87 -4.59
CA ASN A 180 -7.80 20.10 -5.21
C ASN A 180 -6.35 19.99 -5.72
N GLY A 181 -5.76 18.79 -5.74
CA GLY A 181 -4.40 18.55 -6.24
C GLY A 181 -3.30 18.96 -5.27
N HIS A 182 -3.63 19.25 -4.01
CA HIS A 182 -2.66 19.67 -3.00
C HIS A 182 -2.27 18.52 -2.08
N VAL A 183 -0.98 18.50 -1.69
CA VAL A 183 -0.54 17.67 -0.56
C VAL A 183 -1.21 18.21 0.71
N PRO A 184 -1.84 17.36 1.54
CA PRO A 184 -2.41 17.80 2.80
C PRO A 184 -1.39 18.52 3.69
N ASP A 185 -1.77 19.66 4.25
CA ASP A 185 -0.97 20.47 5.19
C ASP A 185 -0.54 19.68 6.43
N ASP A 186 -1.40 18.80 6.92
CA ASP A 186 -1.17 17.88 8.03
C ASP A 186 -1.67 16.49 7.62
N PRO A 187 -0.85 15.65 6.94
CA PRO A 187 -1.32 14.40 6.35
C PRO A 187 -1.81 13.35 7.35
N VAL A 188 -2.87 12.64 6.97
CA VAL A 188 -3.30 11.43 7.68
C VAL A 188 -2.29 10.33 7.37
N CYS A 189 -1.67 9.79 8.42
CA CYS A 189 -0.67 8.75 8.26
C CYS A 189 -0.69 7.74 9.40
N TYR A 190 -0.29 6.52 9.06
CA TYR A 190 0.00 5.42 9.96
C TYR A 190 1.51 5.23 9.98
N CYS A 191 2.06 4.98 11.15
CA CYS A 191 3.48 4.71 11.35
C CYS A 191 3.61 3.33 11.98
N ALA A 192 4.29 2.42 11.31
CA ALA A 192 4.52 1.07 11.78
C ALA A 192 6.02 0.81 12.01
N PHE A 193 6.33 0.01 13.02
CA PHE A 193 7.68 -0.41 13.42
C PHE A 193 7.79 -1.94 13.41
N PRO A 194 7.85 -2.58 12.23
CA PRO A 194 7.75 -4.04 12.12
C PRO A 194 8.82 -4.80 12.91
N SER A 195 10.03 -4.23 13.04
CA SER A 195 11.12 -4.87 13.78
C SER A 195 10.89 -4.97 15.29
N VAL A 196 9.88 -4.28 15.84
CA VAL A 196 9.43 -4.47 17.22
C VAL A 196 8.76 -5.84 17.38
N MET A 197 7.98 -6.25 16.39
CA MET A 197 7.30 -7.56 16.39
C MET A 197 8.23 -8.69 15.94
N ASP A 198 9.12 -8.40 14.99
CA ASP A 198 10.09 -9.36 14.48
C ASP A 198 11.49 -8.75 14.38
N PRO A 199 12.36 -8.98 15.39
CA PRO A 199 13.72 -8.45 15.39
C PRO A 199 14.58 -8.87 14.19
N SER A 200 14.21 -9.91 13.42
CA SER A 200 14.96 -10.29 12.22
C SER A 200 14.81 -9.28 11.06
N LEU A 201 13.85 -8.36 11.15
CA LEU A 201 13.61 -7.33 10.14
C LEU A 201 14.58 -6.14 10.23
N ALA A 202 15.43 -6.07 11.24
CA ALA A 202 16.46 -5.05 11.39
C ALA A 202 17.73 -5.62 12.03
N PRO A 203 18.92 -5.07 11.73
CA PRO A 203 20.12 -5.40 12.49
C PRO A 203 19.97 -5.03 13.97
N ALA A 204 20.70 -5.72 14.86
CA ALA A 204 20.66 -5.46 16.29
C ALA A 204 20.97 -3.98 16.62
N GLY A 205 20.13 -3.35 17.45
CA GLY A 205 20.25 -1.94 17.81
C GLY A 205 19.62 -0.96 16.81
N TYR A 206 19.06 -1.44 15.71
CA TYR A 206 18.35 -0.63 14.71
C TYR A 206 16.90 -1.07 14.57
N TYR A 207 16.08 -0.20 13.98
CA TYR A 207 14.65 -0.44 13.81
C TYR A 207 14.20 -0.08 12.40
N THR A 208 13.22 -0.81 11.87
CA THR A 208 12.54 -0.43 10.63
C THR A 208 11.30 0.37 10.95
N CYS A 209 11.05 1.40 10.16
CA CYS A 209 9.86 2.24 10.27
C CYS A 209 9.24 2.40 8.89
N THR A 210 7.91 2.26 8.80
CA THR A 210 7.15 2.52 7.58
C THR A 210 6.03 3.49 7.90
N ILE A 211 6.05 4.65 7.26
CA ILE A 211 4.90 5.54 7.24
C ILE A 211 4.07 5.25 6.00
N PHE A 212 2.78 5.02 6.16
CA PHE A 212 1.80 5.02 5.08
C PHE A 212 0.92 6.25 5.22
N ALA A 213 0.78 7.05 4.18
CA ALA A 213 -0.06 8.25 4.21
C ALA A 213 -0.99 8.32 2.99
N HIS A 214 -2.27 8.53 3.26
CA HIS A 214 -3.31 8.67 2.24
C HIS A 214 -3.27 10.06 1.59
N TYR A 215 -3.98 10.18 0.48
CA TYR A 215 -4.31 11.45 -0.16
C TYR A 215 -3.09 12.16 -0.76
N PHE A 216 -2.21 11.39 -1.39
CA PHE A 216 -1.09 11.93 -2.17
C PHE A 216 -1.53 12.28 -3.60
N PRO A 217 -1.47 13.55 -4.04
CA PRO A 217 -1.83 13.94 -5.40
C PRO A 217 -0.80 13.41 -6.40
N TYR A 218 -1.22 12.49 -7.27
CA TYR A 218 -0.36 11.93 -8.34
C TYR A 218 -0.68 12.49 -9.74
N ASN A 219 -1.88 13.01 -9.95
CA ASN A 219 -2.27 13.72 -11.18
C ASN A 219 -1.77 15.17 -11.14
N VAL A 220 -0.45 15.33 -11.20
CA VAL A 220 0.24 16.63 -11.10
C VAL A 220 1.10 16.88 -12.35
N PRO A 221 1.46 18.14 -12.65
CA PRO A 221 2.32 18.45 -13.79
C PRO A 221 3.62 17.62 -13.78
N LYS A 222 4.09 17.26 -14.98
CA LYS A 222 5.31 16.45 -15.15
C LYS A 222 6.49 17.09 -14.40
N GLY A 223 7.20 16.28 -13.62
CA GLY A 223 8.33 16.72 -12.80
C GLY A 223 7.98 17.17 -11.38
N LYS A 224 6.70 17.44 -11.07
CA LYS A 224 6.28 17.85 -9.71
C LYS A 224 6.08 16.69 -8.74
N LEU A 225 5.83 15.47 -9.23
CA LEU A 225 5.52 14.32 -8.37
C LEU A 225 6.60 14.05 -7.32
N LYS A 226 7.87 14.06 -7.72
CA LYS A 226 9.00 13.83 -6.81
C LYS A 226 9.12 14.94 -5.76
N GLU A 227 8.97 16.20 -6.16
CA GLU A 227 8.97 17.34 -5.24
C GLU A 227 7.85 17.20 -4.20
N LEU A 228 6.63 16.91 -4.64
CA LEU A 228 5.48 16.75 -3.77
C LEU A 228 5.58 15.52 -2.84
N SER A 229 6.19 14.43 -3.31
CA SER A 229 6.41 13.25 -2.47
C SER A 229 7.40 13.54 -1.34
N HIS A 230 8.45 14.31 -1.61
CA HIS A 230 9.35 14.81 -0.57
C HIS A 230 8.63 15.74 0.42
N VAL A 231 7.80 16.67 -0.07
CA VAL A 231 7.01 17.56 0.79
C VAL A 231 6.09 16.75 1.71
N MET A 232 5.37 15.77 1.16
CA MET A 232 4.47 14.94 1.96
C MET A 232 5.22 14.07 2.97
N ALA A 233 6.37 13.49 2.58
CA ALA A 233 7.22 12.73 3.48
C ALA A 233 7.70 13.58 4.66
N GLU A 234 8.21 14.80 4.42
CA GLU A 234 8.62 15.72 5.50
C GLU A 234 7.45 16.06 6.43
N ARG A 235 6.27 16.38 5.88
CA ARG A 235 5.09 16.68 6.71
C ARG A 235 4.67 15.49 7.59
N THR A 236 4.77 14.26 7.08
CA THR A 236 4.48 13.07 7.90
C THR A 236 5.53 12.85 8.99
N ILE A 237 6.80 13.12 8.71
CA ILE A 237 7.88 13.04 9.71
C ILE A 237 7.69 14.11 10.77
N ASP A 238 7.40 15.36 10.37
CA ASP A 238 7.08 16.45 11.30
C ASP A 238 5.90 16.11 12.19
N LYS A 239 4.85 15.51 11.62
CA LYS A 239 3.69 15.10 12.38
C LYS A 239 4.05 14.12 13.49
N ILE A 240 4.87 13.11 13.22
CA ILE A 240 5.32 12.15 14.24
C ILE A 240 6.26 12.83 15.23
N ALA A 241 7.17 13.69 14.76
CA ALA A 241 8.11 14.42 15.61
C ALA A 241 7.44 15.36 16.61
N ARG A 242 6.25 15.91 16.30
CA ARG A 242 5.42 16.65 17.26
C ARG A 242 5.07 15.83 18.51
N PHE A 243 4.96 14.51 18.37
CA PHE A 243 4.61 13.61 19.46
C PHE A 243 5.80 12.81 19.99
N ALA A 244 6.82 12.58 19.16
CA ALA A 244 8.08 11.94 19.51
C ALA A 244 9.27 12.82 19.07
N PRO A 245 9.73 13.78 19.90
CA PRO A 245 10.72 14.77 19.50
C PRO A 245 12.06 14.20 18.98
N ASN A 246 12.44 13.00 19.45
CA ASN A 246 13.65 12.30 19.01
C ASN A 246 13.51 11.66 17.61
N PHE A 247 12.31 11.60 17.03
CA PHE A 247 12.07 10.86 15.78
C PHE A 247 12.92 11.35 14.61
N ARG A 248 13.07 12.68 14.44
CA ARG A 248 13.88 13.24 13.36
C ARG A 248 15.36 12.86 13.47
N SER A 249 15.92 12.89 14.68
CA SER A 249 17.32 12.50 14.92
C SER A 249 17.53 10.98 14.84
N ALA A 250 16.48 10.20 15.05
CA ALA A 250 16.53 8.74 14.99
C ALA A 250 16.67 8.20 13.56
N ILE A 251 16.13 8.91 12.56
CA ILE A 251 16.18 8.50 11.15
C ILE A 251 17.62 8.54 10.63
N MET A 252 18.09 7.39 10.12
CA MET A 252 19.38 7.26 9.45
C MET A 252 19.24 7.45 7.94
N ASP A 253 18.29 6.71 7.35
CA ASP A 253 18.06 6.65 5.92
C ASP A 253 16.56 6.56 5.65
N LYS A 254 16.14 7.02 4.46
CA LYS A 254 14.75 6.90 4.02
C LYS A 254 14.60 6.71 2.53
N VAL A 255 13.56 5.97 2.15
CA VAL A 255 13.10 5.82 0.77
C VAL A 255 11.63 6.20 0.72
N VAL A 256 11.27 7.07 -0.24
CA VAL A 256 9.89 7.49 -0.48
C VAL A 256 9.39 6.77 -1.72
N LEU A 257 8.34 5.98 -1.54
CA LEU A 257 7.61 5.30 -2.60
C LEU A 257 6.27 5.99 -2.80
N THR A 258 5.89 6.21 -4.06
CA THR A 258 4.57 6.70 -4.44
C THR A 258 3.86 5.61 -5.24
N ARG A 259 2.54 5.66 -5.24
CA ARG A 259 1.75 4.99 -6.28
C ARG A 259 2.02 5.60 -7.65
#